data_AF-A0A1Z9FNG9-F1
#
_entry.id   AF-A0A1Z9FNG9-F1
#
_cell.length_a   1.000
_cell.length_b   1.000
_cell.length_c   1.000
_cell.angle_alpha   90.00
_cell.angle_beta   90.00
_cell.angle_gamma   90.00
#
_symmetry.space_group_name_H-M   'P 1'
#
loop_
_entity.id
_entity.type
_entity.pdbx_description
1 polymer ?
#
loop_
_entity_poly.entity_id
_entity_poly.type
_entity_poly.pdbx_seq_one_letter_code
_entity_poly.pdbx_strand_id
1 'polypeptide(L)'
;MKSIGRRKFLLGASGSAMALPWLEMYAADPKTKKDKEPPLRFASFYSPMGFVRDHFFPEQGSSDFLSMPTLSPLKNVGSKVSLITGLSRVNVRGVDVHNQCSSCYLSSADPNGKLKSPYPMDRTLDHLIADKVSHRTPIRSLELNCNSFKDLKESIYLDNISWYGPE
;
A
#
# COMPACT_ATOMS: atom_id res chain seq x y z
N MET A 1 47.73 5.20 30.69
CA MET A 1 46.35 5.67 30.41
C MET A 1 46.39 7.15 30.09
N LYS A 2 45.82 7.59 28.97
CA LYS A 2 45.75 9.04 28.65
C LYS A 2 44.70 9.70 29.55
N SER A 3 45.11 10.73 30.30
CA SER A 3 44.21 11.55 31.12
C SER A 3 43.26 12.35 30.23
N ILE A 4 41.96 12.24 30.48
CA ILE A 4 40.95 13.01 29.76
C ILE A 4 40.75 14.35 30.48
N GLY A 5 40.84 15.45 29.74
CA GLY A 5 40.70 16.79 30.32
C GLY A 5 39.29 17.02 30.85
N ARG A 6 39.16 17.51 32.10
CA ARG A 6 37.88 17.76 32.78
C ARG A 6 36.89 18.57 31.93
N ARG A 7 37.40 19.55 31.15
CA ARG A 7 36.61 20.37 30.24
C ARG A 7 36.03 19.58 29.06
N LYS A 8 36.82 18.66 28.48
CA LYS A 8 36.37 17.77 27.40
C LYS A 8 35.34 16.75 27.91
N PHE A 9 35.56 16.23 29.13
CA PHE A 9 34.60 15.35 29.79
C PHE A 9 33.27 16.07 30.03
N LEU A 10 33.30 17.27 30.63
CA LEU A 10 32.08 18.04 30.90
C LEU A 10 31.36 18.46 29.62
N LEU A 11 32.06 18.88 28.57
CA LEU A 11 31.46 19.22 27.27
C LEU A 11 30.79 18.01 26.62
N GLY A 12 31.43 16.84 26.61
CA GLY A 12 30.84 15.61 26.05
C GLY A 12 29.65 15.12 26.87
N ALA A 13 29.81 15.04 28.20
CA ALA A 13 28.78 14.54 29.09
C ALA A 13 27.54 15.45 29.12
N SER A 14 27.71 16.77 29.15
CA SER A 14 26.59 17.72 29.10
C SER A 14 25.87 17.69 27.76
N GLY A 15 26.59 17.60 26.64
CA GLY A 15 25.99 17.43 25.31
C GLY A 15 25.12 16.19 25.22
N SER A 16 25.61 15.04 25.70
CA SER A 16 24.82 13.80 25.73
C SER A 16 23.62 13.87 26.68
N ALA A 17 23.78 14.47 27.87
CA ALA A 17 22.71 14.60 28.86
C ALA A 17 21.58 15.54 28.40
N MET A 18 21.88 16.55 27.59
CA MET A 18 20.88 17.44 27.00
C MET A 18 20.25 16.85 25.72
N ALA A 19 20.99 16.04 24.97
CA ALA A 19 20.50 15.41 23.74
C ALA A 19 19.55 14.24 24.02
N LEU A 20 19.75 13.47 25.09
CA LEU A 20 18.90 12.31 25.42
C LEU A 20 17.41 12.68 25.58
N PRO A 21 17.03 13.69 26.38
CA PRO A 21 15.63 14.11 26.50
C PRO A 21 15.02 14.59 25.18
N TRP A 22 15.83 15.20 24.29
CA TRP A 22 15.37 15.63 22.97
C TRP A 22 15.13 14.44 22.03
N LEU A 23 15.90 13.36 22.19
CA LEU A 23 15.71 12.11 21.46
C LEU A 23 14.43 11.40 21.92
N GLU A 24 14.16 11.37 23.22
CA GLU A 24 12.91 10.84 23.80
C GLU A 24 11.67 11.63 23.35
N MET A 25 11.82 12.92 22.99
CA MET A 25 10.72 13.72 22.46
C MET A 25 10.24 13.26 21.07
N TYR A 26 11.07 12.53 20.33
CA TYR A 26 10.71 11.85 19.07
C TYR A 26 10.27 10.40 19.29
N ALA A 27 10.49 9.83 20.47
CA ALA A 27 9.94 8.53 20.79
C ALA A 27 8.43 8.68 20.92
N ALA A 28 7.67 7.91 20.14
CA ALA A 28 6.23 7.85 20.29
C ALA A 28 5.92 7.46 21.73
N ASP A 29 5.07 8.23 22.41
CA ASP A 29 4.59 7.94 23.76
C ASP A 29 4.17 6.46 23.81
N PRO A 30 4.82 5.61 24.63
CA PRO A 30 4.46 4.22 24.68
C PRO A 30 3.04 4.15 25.24
N LYS A 31 2.06 3.94 24.36
CA LYS A 31 0.70 3.57 24.75
C LYS A 31 0.80 2.22 25.46
N THR A 32 1.05 2.26 26.76
CA THR A 32 1.16 1.10 27.65
C THR A 32 -0.20 0.43 27.88
N LYS A 33 -1.30 1.08 27.49
CA LYS A 33 -2.59 0.42 27.33
C LYS A 33 -2.54 -0.47 26.09
N LYS A 34 -2.39 -1.77 26.35
CA LYS A 34 -2.66 -2.82 25.38
C LYS A 34 -4.08 -2.62 24.88
N ASP A 35 -4.22 -2.21 23.62
CA ASP A 35 -5.53 -2.09 23.02
C ASP A 35 -6.23 -3.46 23.07
N LYS A 36 -7.51 -3.46 23.42
CA LYS A 36 -8.29 -4.70 23.60
C LYS A 36 -8.45 -5.48 22.29
N GLU A 37 -8.43 -4.78 21.16
CA GLU A 37 -8.64 -5.36 19.83
C GLU A 37 -7.39 -5.22 18.96
N PRO A 38 -7.06 -6.21 18.12
CA PRO A 38 -5.97 -6.11 17.17
C PRO A 38 -6.20 -4.94 16.20
N PRO A 39 -5.14 -4.28 15.71
CA PRO A 39 -5.29 -3.24 14.69
C PRO A 39 -5.87 -3.86 13.41
N LEU A 40 -6.87 -3.18 12.83
CA LEU A 40 -7.41 -3.52 11.52
C LEU A 40 -6.32 -3.30 10.45
N ARG A 41 -6.21 -4.24 9.52
CA ARG A 41 -5.26 -4.18 8.41
C ARG A 41 -6.01 -4.28 7.10
N PHE A 42 -5.56 -3.48 6.14
CA PHE A 42 -6.02 -3.55 4.76
C PHE A 42 -4.89 -4.15 3.91
N ALA A 43 -5.25 -5.06 3.02
CA ALA A 43 -4.34 -5.61 2.02
C ALA A 43 -5.04 -5.57 0.67
N SER A 44 -4.30 -5.15 -0.36
CA SER A 44 -4.75 -5.18 -1.73
C SER A 44 -3.81 -6.08 -2.54
N PHE A 45 -4.38 -6.87 -3.43
CA PHE A 45 -3.64 -7.73 -4.34
C PHE A 45 -4.02 -7.34 -5.76
N TYR A 46 -3.02 -7.31 -6.63
CA TYR A 46 -3.19 -7.04 -8.05
C TYR A 46 -2.74 -8.26 -8.84
N SER A 47 -3.58 -8.71 -9.76
CA SER A 47 -3.28 -9.81 -10.67
C SER A 47 -3.21 -9.25 -12.09
N PRO A 48 -2.01 -9.03 -12.65
CA PRO A 48 -1.87 -8.55 -14.02
C PRO A 48 -2.40 -9.57 -15.03
N MET A 49 -2.63 -9.15 -16.27
CA MET A 49 -3.11 -9.96 -17.40
C MET A 49 -4.58 -10.44 -17.30
N GLY A 50 -5.18 -10.38 -16.10
CA GLY A 50 -6.60 -10.68 -15.88
C GLY A 50 -6.89 -12.16 -15.65
N PHE A 51 -8.15 -12.54 -15.81
CA PHE A 51 -8.67 -13.87 -15.52
C PHE A 51 -9.41 -14.44 -16.72
N VAL A 52 -9.49 -15.77 -16.80
CA VAL A 52 -10.39 -16.45 -17.75
C VAL A 52 -11.82 -16.07 -17.38
N ARG A 53 -12.48 -15.28 -18.23
CA ARG A 53 -13.75 -14.62 -17.89
C ARG A 53 -14.82 -15.62 -17.47
N ASP A 54 -14.98 -16.70 -18.24
CA ASP A 54 -15.99 -17.75 -18.01
C ASP A 54 -15.77 -18.51 -16.69
N HIS A 55 -14.56 -18.44 -16.12
CA HIS A 55 -14.20 -19.12 -14.88
C HIS A 55 -14.08 -18.18 -13.67
N PHE A 56 -14.28 -16.87 -13.86
CA PHE A 56 -14.13 -15.87 -12.80
C PHE A 56 -15.37 -14.98 -12.61
N PHE A 57 -16.02 -14.57 -13.71
CA PHE A 57 -17.19 -13.71 -13.63
C PHE A 57 -18.48 -14.54 -13.68
N PRO A 58 -19.32 -14.50 -12.64
CA PRO A 58 -20.61 -15.17 -12.66
C PRO A 58 -21.55 -14.50 -13.66
N GLU A 59 -22.51 -15.26 -14.17
CA GLU A 59 -23.62 -14.71 -14.95
C GLU A 59 -24.44 -13.71 -14.10
N GLN A 60 -25.08 -12.76 -14.78
CA GLN A 60 -25.83 -11.70 -14.11
C GLN A 60 -26.93 -12.28 -13.21
N GLY A 61 -26.88 -11.93 -11.92
CA GLY A 61 -27.85 -12.41 -10.92
C GLY A 61 -27.49 -13.73 -10.26
N SER A 62 -26.39 -14.38 -10.64
CA SER A 62 -25.91 -15.59 -9.96
C SER A 62 -25.23 -15.24 -8.64
N SER A 63 -25.73 -15.82 -7.54
CA SER A 63 -25.16 -15.70 -6.20
C SER A 63 -24.09 -16.75 -5.90
N ASP A 64 -24.00 -17.81 -6.70
CA ASP A 64 -23.07 -18.93 -6.47
C ASP A 64 -21.75 -18.76 -7.23
N PHE A 65 -21.12 -17.60 -7.08
CA PHE A 65 -19.82 -17.32 -7.72
C PHE A 65 -18.69 -18.20 -7.16
N LEU A 66 -18.83 -18.72 -5.93
CA LEU A 66 -17.84 -19.60 -5.32
C LEU A 66 -17.82 -21.00 -5.94
N SER A 67 -18.83 -21.40 -6.71
CA SER A 67 -18.79 -22.64 -7.50
C SER A 67 -17.82 -22.59 -8.68
N MET A 68 -17.45 -21.39 -9.13
CA MET A 68 -16.61 -21.20 -10.31
C MET A 68 -15.19 -21.71 -10.10
N PRO A 69 -14.51 -22.26 -11.13
CA PRO A 69 -13.19 -22.87 -10.99
C PRO A 69 -12.12 -21.96 -10.36
N THR A 70 -12.11 -20.67 -10.70
CA THR A 70 -11.11 -19.72 -10.16
C THR A 70 -11.40 -19.32 -8.72
N LEU A 71 -12.67 -19.35 -8.31
CA LEU A 71 -13.14 -18.87 -7.01
C LEU A 71 -13.41 -20.00 -6.01
N SER A 72 -13.45 -21.26 -6.47
CA SER A 72 -13.68 -22.44 -5.63
C SER A 72 -12.73 -22.60 -4.44
N PRO A 73 -11.44 -22.19 -4.51
CA PRO A 73 -10.57 -22.23 -3.34
C PRO A 73 -11.04 -21.35 -2.17
N LEU A 74 -11.89 -20.35 -2.43
CA LEU A 74 -12.40 -19.42 -1.41
C LEU A 74 -13.63 -19.95 -0.65
N LYS A 75 -14.17 -21.13 -1.02
CA LYS A 75 -15.39 -21.70 -0.41
C LYS A 75 -15.32 -21.77 1.12
N ASN A 76 -14.16 -22.11 1.68
CA ASN A 76 -13.94 -22.22 3.13
C ASN A 76 -14.13 -20.90 3.89
N VAL A 77 -14.03 -19.76 3.19
CA VAL A 77 -14.21 -18.41 3.75
C VAL A 77 -15.36 -17.66 3.09
N GLY A 78 -16.24 -18.36 2.36
CA GLY A 78 -17.25 -17.75 1.48
C GLY A 78 -18.19 -16.76 2.17
N SER A 79 -18.52 -16.97 3.45
CA SER A 79 -19.33 -16.04 4.26
C SER A 79 -18.66 -14.69 4.52
N LYS A 80 -17.36 -14.57 4.23
CA LYS A 80 -16.55 -13.35 4.38
C LYS A 80 -16.11 -12.77 3.03
N VAL A 81 -16.58 -13.32 1.91
CA VAL A 81 -16.19 -12.89 0.57
C VAL A 81 -17.34 -12.15 -0.08
N SER A 82 -17.05 -10.99 -0.66
CA SER A 82 -17.97 -10.26 -1.52
C SER A 82 -17.32 -10.07 -2.88
N LEU A 83 -18.01 -10.48 -3.94
CA LEU A 83 -17.57 -10.25 -5.30
C LEU A 83 -18.27 -9.01 -5.85
N ILE A 84 -17.50 -7.96 -6.14
CA ILE A 84 -17.99 -6.73 -6.75
C ILE A 84 -17.62 -6.78 -8.22
N THR A 85 -18.63 -6.79 -9.10
CA THR A 85 -18.45 -6.78 -10.56
C THR A 85 -18.93 -5.45 -11.15
N GLY A 86 -18.73 -5.25 -12.45
CA GLY A 86 -19.14 -4.01 -13.14
C GLY A 86 -18.22 -2.81 -12.92
N LEU A 87 -17.11 -3.00 -12.18
CA LEU A 87 -16.06 -1.99 -12.06
C LEU A 87 -15.20 -1.99 -13.33
N SER A 88 -15.05 -0.82 -13.93
CA SER A 88 -14.17 -0.63 -15.09
C SER A 88 -13.65 0.80 -15.11
N ARG A 89 -12.55 1.00 -15.85
CA ARG A 89 -11.92 2.30 -16.07
C ARG A 89 -11.70 2.50 -17.57
N VAL A 90 -11.76 3.75 -18.02
CA VAL A 90 -11.43 4.12 -19.40
C VAL A 90 -9.93 3.92 -19.64
N ASN A 91 -9.59 3.20 -20.71
CA ASN A 91 -8.22 3.05 -21.19
C ASN A 91 -7.79 4.33 -21.93
N VAL A 92 -6.66 4.93 -21.52
CA VAL A 92 -6.09 6.09 -22.22
C VAL A 92 -5.15 5.56 -23.30
N ARG A 93 -5.49 5.80 -24.56
CA ARG A 93 -4.72 5.26 -25.70
C ARG A 93 -3.33 5.91 -25.81
N GLY A 94 -2.38 5.15 -26.35
CA GLY A 94 -1.04 5.65 -26.69
C GLY A 94 0.02 5.40 -25.61
N VAL A 95 -0.33 4.72 -24.53
CA VAL A 95 0.59 4.29 -23.47
C VAL A 95 0.53 2.78 -23.27
N ASP A 96 1.51 2.24 -22.56
CA ASP A 96 1.55 0.82 -22.24
C ASP A 96 0.36 0.41 -21.36
N VAL A 97 -0.38 -0.61 -21.79
CA VAL A 97 -1.61 -1.03 -21.12
C VAL A 97 -1.36 -1.70 -19.77
N HIS A 98 -0.22 -2.37 -19.61
CA HIS A 98 0.10 -3.07 -18.36
C HIS A 98 0.50 -2.07 -17.28
N ASN A 99 1.36 -1.12 -17.63
CA ASN A 99 1.74 0.00 -16.78
C ASN A 99 0.51 0.84 -16.39
N GLN A 100 -0.41 1.07 -17.32
CA GLN A 100 -1.62 1.82 -17.01
C GLN A 100 -2.52 1.06 -16.02
N CYS A 101 -2.71 -0.24 -16.19
CA CYS A 101 -3.57 -1.03 -15.30
C CYS A 101 -3.02 -1.04 -13.86
N SER A 102 -1.73 -1.27 -13.68
CA SER A 102 -1.07 -1.25 -12.37
C SER A 102 -1.13 0.14 -11.73
N SER A 103 -0.69 1.18 -12.45
CA SER A 103 -0.64 2.55 -11.92
C SER A 103 -2.02 3.12 -11.52
N CYS A 104 -3.09 2.70 -12.20
CA CYS A 104 -4.44 3.21 -11.95
C CYS A 104 -5.28 2.32 -11.02
N TYR A 105 -4.76 1.21 -10.51
CA TYR A 105 -5.56 0.17 -9.85
C TYR A 105 -6.26 0.65 -8.56
N LEU A 106 -5.55 1.42 -7.73
CA LEU A 106 -6.05 1.91 -6.43
C LEU A 106 -6.43 3.40 -6.45
N SER A 107 -6.52 4.03 -7.62
CA SER A 107 -6.80 5.46 -7.75
C SER A 107 -7.99 5.74 -8.68
N SER A 108 -8.75 6.77 -8.34
CA SER A 108 -9.80 7.36 -9.18
C SER A 108 -9.28 8.56 -10.00
N ALA A 109 -7.97 8.61 -10.28
CA ALA A 109 -7.33 9.67 -11.06
C ALA A 109 -8.07 9.96 -12.38
N ASP A 110 -8.37 11.23 -12.66
CA ASP A 110 -9.09 11.63 -13.88
C ASP A 110 -8.30 11.23 -15.14
N PRO A 111 -8.83 10.35 -16.01
CA PRO A 111 -8.14 9.96 -17.25
C PRO A 111 -7.95 11.11 -18.24
N ASN A 112 -8.70 12.22 -18.11
CA ASN A 112 -8.57 13.42 -18.94
C ASN A 112 -7.87 14.58 -18.20
N GLY A 113 -7.38 14.34 -16.98
CA GLY A 113 -6.69 15.34 -16.19
C GLY A 113 -5.37 15.76 -16.81
N LYS A 114 -4.79 16.86 -16.32
CA LYS A 114 -3.41 17.21 -16.67
C LYS A 114 -2.47 16.19 -16.06
N LEU A 115 -1.84 15.38 -16.90
CA LEU A 115 -0.93 14.35 -16.46
C LEU A 115 0.50 14.92 -16.39
N LYS A 116 1.22 14.69 -15.28
CA LYS A 116 2.68 14.88 -15.24
C LYS A 116 3.46 13.61 -15.61
N SER A 117 2.81 12.46 -15.47
CA SER A 117 3.26 11.15 -15.95
C SER A 117 2.51 10.75 -17.23
N PRO A 118 2.98 9.79 -18.04
CA PRO A 118 2.17 9.20 -19.09
C PRO A 118 0.87 8.55 -18.59
N TYR A 119 0.78 8.22 -17.29
CA TYR A 119 -0.37 7.53 -16.70
C TYR A 119 -1.16 8.44 -15.75
N PRO A 120 -2.51 8.36 -15.75
CA PRO A 120 -3.34 9.03 -14.75
C PRO A 120 -3.10 8.44 -13.35
N MET A 121 -2.37 9.16 -12.52
CA MET A 121 -2.09 8.77 -11.14
C MET A 121 -2.57 9.85 -10.19
N ASP A 122 -3.07 9.40 -9.05
CA ASP A 122 -3.50 10.22 -7.94
C ASP A 122 -3.31 9.39 -6.68
N ARG A 123 -3.49 10.04 -5.53
CA ARG A 123 -3.39 9.41 -4.22
C ARG A 123 -4.25 8.14 -4.13
N THR A 124 -3.62 7.04 -3.76
CA THR A 124 -4.25 5.73 -3.74
C THR A 124 -5.05 5.43 -2.48
N LEU A 125 -6.03 4.53 -2.60
CA LEU A 125 -6.95 4.13 -1.53
C LEU A 125 -6.24 3.65 -0.27
N ASP A 126 -5.14 2.89 -0.39
CA ASP A 126 -4.39 2.41 0.77
C ASP A 126 -3.81 3.55 1.61
N HIS A 127 -3.40 4.65 0.99
CA HIS A 127 -2.97 5.85 1.71
C HIS A 127 -4.13 6.60 2.35
N LEU A 128 -5.30 6.67 1.69
CA LEU A 128 -6.52 7.23 2.29
C LEU A 128 -6.95 6.44 3.53
N ILE A 129 -6.83 5.11 3.49
CA ILE A 129 -7.09 4.24 4.63
C ILE A 129 -6.04 4.46 5.72
N ALA A 130 -4.76 4.47 5.35
CA ALA A 130 -3.64 4.63 6.28
C ALA A 130 -3.79 5.90 7.14
N ASP A 131 -4.20 7.03 6.56
CA ASP A 131 -4.44 8.29 7.31
C ASP A 131 -5.43 8.13 8.47
N LYS A 132 -6.33 7.16 8.39
CA LYS A 132 -7.35 6.90 9.42
C LYS A 132 -6.90 5.83 10.40
N VAL A 133 -6.23 4.78 9.95
CA VAL A 133 -5.99 3.56 10.75
C VAL A 133 -4.54 3.35 11.19
N SER A 134 -3.56 4.08 10.65
CA SER A 134 -2.13 3.80 10.90
C SER A 134 -1.63 4.16 12.30
N HIS A 135 -2.41 4.86 13.10
CA HIS A 135 -2.02 5.35 14.42
C HIS A 135 -1.78 4.23 15.47
N ARG A 136 -2.00 2.96 15.09
CA ARG A 136 -1.82 1.77 15.93
C ARG A 136 -0.76 0.81 15.40
N THR A 137 -0.08 1.15 14.30
CA THR A 137 0.96 0.31 13.68
C THR A 137 2.24 1.13 13.43
N PRO A 138 3.45 0.55 13.56
CA PRO A 138 4.70 1.26 13.29
C PRO A 138 4.84 1.68 11.82
N ILE A 139 4.25 0.90 10.91
CA ILE A 139 4.28 1.15 9.46
C ILE A 139 2.89 1.61 9.04
N ARG A 140 2.83 2.74 8.33
CA ARG A 140 1.57 3.36 7.85
C ARG A 140 0.95 2.64 6.66
N SER A 141 1.76 2.36 5.66
CA SER A 141 1.45 1.56 4.48
C SER A 141 2.75 0.87 4.06
N LEU A 142 2.66 -0.40 3.69
CA LEU A 142 3.78 -1.19 3.20
C LEU A 142 3.44 -1.62 1.78
N GLU A 143 4.16 -1.07 0.82
CA GLU A 143 4.07 -1.48 -0.57
C GLU A 143 5.10 -2.58 -0.86
N LEU A 144 4.65 -3.60 -1.59
CA LEU A 144 5.49 -4.67 -2.09
C LEU A 144 5.38 -4.69 -3.62
N ASN A 145 6.48 -5.01 -4.29
CA ASN A 145 6.51 -5.10 -5.74
C ASN A 145 5.46 -6.12 -6.23
N CYS A 146 4.65 -5.72 -7.21
CA CYS A 146 3.63 -6.54 -7.85
C CYS A 146 4.19 -7.46 -8.96
N ASN A 147 5.49 -7.44 -9.16
CA ASN A 147 6.21 -8.18 -10.19
C ASN A 147 7.23 -9.14 -9.56
N SER A 148 7.41 -10.29 -10.21
CA SER A 148 8.34 -11.34 -9.79
C SER A 148 9.72 -11.25 -10.46
N PHE A 149 9.87 -10.40 -11.49
CA PHE A 149 11.13 -10.19 -12.17
C PHE A 149 12.15 -9.51 -11.25
N LYS A 150 13.40 -10.01 -11.27
CA LYS A 150 14.51 -9.50 -10.44
C LYS A 150 15.45 -8.57 -11.19
N ASP A 151 15.26 -8.39 -12.49
CA ASP A 151 16.18 -7.66 -13.37
C ASP A 151 15.90 -6.15 -13.45
N LEU A 152 14.87 -5.66 -12.74
CA LEU A 152 14.50 -4.24 -12.61
C LEU A 152 14.36 -3.50 -13.95
N LYS A 153 14.01 -4.22 -15.03
CA LYS A 153 13.80 -3.60 -16.35
C LYS A 153 12.44 -2.97 -16.51
N GLU A 154 11.48 -3.46 -15.75
CA GLU A 154 10.12 -2.99 -15.82
C GLU A 154 9.98 -1.61 -15.18
N SER A 155 9.01 -0.86 -15.68
CA SER A 155 8.75 0.48 -15.18
C SER A 155 8.25 0.41 -13.74
N ILE A 156 8.51 1.47 -12.96
CA ILE A 156 7.86 1.65 -11.65
C ILE A 156 6.33 1.57 -11.75
N TYR A 157 5.76 1.92 -12.92
CA TYR A 157 4.34 1.88 -13.18
C TYR A 157 3.80 0.47 -13.38
N LEU A 158 4.64 -0.49 -13.76
CA LEU A 158 4.25 -1.91 -13.80
C LEU A 158 4.30 -2.53 -12.42
N ASP A 159 5.37 -2.21 -11.70
CA ASP A 159 5.80 -2.87 -10.46
C ASP A 159 5.01 -2.40 -9.23
N ASN A 160 4.33 -1.24 -9.31
CA ASN A 160 3.68 -0.59 -8.16
C ASN A 160 2.21 -0.27 -8.45
N ILE A 161 1.41 -0.28 -7.38
CA ILE A 161 -0.03 0.02 -7.40
C ILE A 161 -0.41 1.09 -6.35
N SER A 162 0.53 1.55 -5.54
CA SER A 162 0.34 2.56 -4.50
C SER A 162 1.08 3.86 -4.83
N TRP A 163 0.42 5.00 -4.63
CA TRP A 163 0.95 6.33 -4.97
C TRP A 163 0.49 7.36 -3.95
N TYR A 164 1.41 8.08 -3.29
CA TYR A 164 1.05 9.02 -2.21
C TYR A 164 0.34 10.29 -2.69
N GLY A 165 0.51 10.68 -3.94
CA GLY A 165 -0.13 11.86 -4.50
C GLY A 165 0.01 11.89 -6.00
N PRO A 166 -0.75 12.76 -6.67
CA PRO A 166 -0.56 13.01 -8.09
C PRO A 166 0.85 13.56 -8.27
N GLU A 167 1.51 13.16 -9.37
CA GLU A 167 2.50 14.07 -9.94
C GLU A 167 1.72 15.25 -10.48
#